data_AF-A0AAE0PEJ4-F1
#
_entry.id   AF-A0AAE0PEJ4-F1
#
_cell.length_a   1.000
_cell.length_b   1.000
_cell.length_c   1.000
_cell.angle_alpha   90.00
_cell.angle_beta   90.00
_cell.angle_gamma   90.00
#
_symmetry.space_group_name_H-M   'P 1'
#
loop_
_entity.id
_entity.type
_entity.pdbx_description
1 polymer ?
#
loop_
_entity_poly.entity_id
_entity_poly.type
_entity_poly.pdbx_seq_one_letter_code
_entity_poly.pdbx_strand_id
1 'polypeptide(L)'
;MPRNNRSQHHCPVCGAVNDQSCLKKGHYLKCEIHGSCHGKNTACVKCKQAEMLAEKEERAQAQREAEELAKRQKEDEAAKSRKAQEKEVADAQKRTEEEKERAKAEKMAEKRRKDEERKDRQRMEYENFYKRKKEKEEKEKEEKEKEEKEKEERERKREEEEQEATNLMAEGTIQELEECIVGGSISECSHKATPRLVPLGM
;
A
#
# COMPACT_ATOMS: atom_id res chain seq x y z
N MET A 1 -89.23 -20.54 -49.40
CA MET A 1 -89.86 -21.69 -48.73
C MET A 1 -89.29 -21.80 -47.31
N PRO A 2 -90.00 -21.39 -46.25
CA PRO A 2 -89.51 -21.59 -44.89
C PRO A 2 -89.71 -23.07 -44.54
N ARG A 3 -88.63 -23.88 -44.55
CA ARG A 3 -88.67 -25.21 -43.98
C ARG A 3 -88.60 -25.07 -42.47
N ASN A 4 -89.77 -25.17 -41.85
CA ASN A 4 -89.97 -25.24 -40.42
C ASN A 4 -89.39 -26.57 -39.92
N ASN A 5 -88.06 -26.63 -39.76
CA ASN A 5 -87.34 -27.79 -39.25
C ASN A 5 -87.51 -27.82 -37.71
N ARG A 6 -88.74 -28.08 -37.24
CA ARG A 6 -88.93 -28.61 -35.89
C ARG A 6 -88.31 -30.00 -35.94
N SER A 7 -87.10 -30.15 -35.43
CA SER A 7 -86.48 -31.46 -35.21
C SER A 7 -87.37 -32.24 -34.23
N GLN A 8 -88.37 -32.93 -34.74
CA GLN A 8 -89.14 -33.88 -33.97
C GLN A 8 -88.18 -35.01 -33.62
N HIS A 9 -87.78 -35.09 -32.35
CA HIS A 9 -86.90 -36.15 -31.87
C HIS A 9 -87.73 -37.44 -31.80
N HIS A 10 -87.68 -38.24 -32.88
CA HIS A 10 -88.30 -39.57 -32.98
C HIS A 10 -87.47 -40.61 -32.25
N CYS A 11 -88.12 -41.43 -31.43
CA CYS A 11 -87.46 -42.46 -30.64
C CYS A 11 -86.60 -43.35 -31.55
N PRO A 12 -85.27 -43.46 -31.32
CA PRO A 12 -84.42 -44.27 -32.17
C PRO A 12 -84.75 -45.77 -32.08
N VAL A 13 -85.50 -46.17 -31.04
CA VAL A 13 -85.89 -47.57 -30.79
C VAL A 13 -87.28 -47.89 -31.36
N CYS A 14 -88.24 -46.96 -31.34
CA CYS A 14 -89.63 -47.23 -31.74
C CYS A 14 -90.29 -46.17 -32.63
N GLY A 15 -89.57 -45.13 -33.04
CA GLY A 15 -90.06 -44.06 -33.94
C GLY A 15 -91.05 -43.06 -33.32
N ALA A 16 -91.56 -43.31 -32.11
CA ALA A 16 -92.56 -42.47 -31.46
C ALA A 16 -92.02 -41.07 -31.09
N VAL A 17 -92.86 -40.04 -31.25
CA VAL A 17 -92.55 -38.65 -30.92
C VAL A 17 -93.00 -38.34 -29.50
N ASN A 18 -92.06 -37.94 -28.62
CA ASN A 18 -92.36 -37.41 -27.28
C ASN A 18 -93.24 -38.28 -26.36
N ASP A 19 -93.16 -39.61 -26.49
CA ASP A 19 -93.88 -40.51 -25.58
C ASP A 19 -93.16 -40.59 -24.21
N GLN A 20 -93.85 -40.23 -23.14
CA GLN A 20 -93.33 -40.34 -21.76
C GLN A 20 -92.98 -41.79 -21.37
N SER A 21 -93.61 -42.77 -22.03
CA SER A 21 -93.28 -44.19 -21.88
C SER A 21 -91.83 -44.48 -22.32
N CYS A 22 -91.35 -43.79 -23.36
CA CYS A 22 -89.98 -43.94 -23.88
C CYS A 22 -88.93 -43.32 -22.96
N LEU A 23 -89.28 -42.25 -22.23
CA LEU A 23 -88.47 -41.68 -21.15
C LEU A 23 -88.35 -42.66 -19.97
N LYS A 24 -89.47 -43.25 -19.53
CA LYS A 24 -89.47 -44.25 -18.43
C LYS A 24 -88.72 -45.53 -18.79
N LYS A 25 -88.75 -45.95 -20.06
CA LYS A 25 -88.00 -47.10 -20.59
C LYS A 25 -86.52 -46.80 -20.88
N GLY A 26 -86.07 -45.55 -20.68
CA GLY A 26 -84.67 -45.15 -20.88
C GLY A 26 -84.23 -45.11 -22.35
N HIS A 27 -85.16 -45.09 -23.31
CA HIS A 27 -84.83 -44.90 -24.73
C HIS A 27 -84.34 -43.46 -24.99
N TYR A 28 -84.71 -42.54 -24.10
CA TYR A 28 -84.32 -41.15 -24.10
C TYR A 28 -83.90 -40.68 -22.72
N LEU A 29 -83.00 -39.69 -22.71
CA LEU A 29 -82.62 -38.95 -21.52
C LEU A 29 -83.15 -37.52 -21.63
N LYS A 30 -83.70 -37.01 -20.53
CA LYS A 30 -84.09 -35.61 -20.41
C LYS A 30 -82.82 -34.78 -20.24
N CYS A 31 -82.60 -33.82 -21.13
CA CYS A 31 -81.51 -32.87 -21.01
C CYS A 31 -81.82 -31.83 -19.94
N GLU A 32 -80.91 -31.65 -18.98
CA GLU A 32 -81.03 -30.66 -17.92
C GLU A 32 -80.76 -29.23 -18.41
N ILE A 33 -79.99 -29.07 -19.49
CA ILE A 33 -79.56 -27.77 -20.02
C ILE A 33 -80.70 -27.04 -20.77
N HIS A 34 -81.59 -27.78 -21.44
CA HIS A 34 -82.66 -27.18 -22.24
C HIS A 34 -84.01 -27.92 -22.18
N GLY A 35 -84.18 -28.89 -21.28
CA GLY A 35 -85.46 -29.56 -21.01
C GLY A 35 -86.04 -30.46 -22.10
N SER A 36 -85.29 -30.76 -23.18
CA SER A 36 -85.71 -31.65 -24.28
C SER A 36 -85.02 -33.02 -24.21
N CYS A 37 -85.54 -34.02 -24.92
CA CYS A 37 -85.07 -35.40 -24.88
C CYS A 37 -83.99 -35.66 -25.94
N HIS A 38 -82.89 -36.31 -25.58
CA HIS A 38 -81.88 -36.79 -26.53
C HIS A 38 -81.56 -38.27 -26.32
N GLY A 39 -81.01 -38.91 -27.35
CA GLY A 39 -80.67 -40.34 -27.28
C GLY A 39 -79.56 -40.58 -26.26
N LYS A 40 -79.50 -41.81 -25.75
CA LYS A 40 -78.50 -42.22 -24.73
C LYS A 40 -77.05 -42.00 -25.18
N ASN A 41 -76.79 -42.15 -26.48
CA ASN A 41 -75.46 -42.03 -27.08
C ASN A 41 -75.32 -40.81 -28.01
N THR A 42 -76.36 -39.97 -28.11
CA THR A 42 -76.38 -38.81 -29.00
C THR A 42 -76.72 -37.57 -28.21
N ALA A 43 -75.69 -36.86 -27.77
CA ALA A 43 -75.82 -35.54 -27.17
C ALA A 43 -76.45 -34.57 -28.20
N CYS A 44 -77.35 -33.71 -27.73
CA CYS A 44 -77.91 -32.67 -28.59
C CYS A 44 -76.83 -31.63 -28.94
N VAL A 45 -77.08 -30.82 -29.97
CA VAL A 45 -76.16 -29.77 -30.43
C VAL A 45 -75.74 -28.83 -29.29
N LYS A 46 -76.67 -28.52 -28.37
CA LYS A 46 -76.41 -27.62 -27.24
C LYS A 46 -75.54 -28.25 -26.14
N CYS A 47 -75.71 -29.54 -25.84
CA CYS A 47 -74.84 -30.27 -24.92
C CYS A 47 -73.42 -30.37 -25.49
N LYS A 48 -73.28 -30.67 -26.78
CA LYS A 48 -71.98 -30.65 -27.46
C LYS A 48 -71.32 -29.27 -27.46
N GLN A 49 -72.11 -28.20 -27.61
CA GLN A 49 -71.60 -26.84 -27.51
C GLN A 49 -71.16 -26.50 -26.08
N ALA A 50 -71.91 -26.93 -25.06
CA ALA A 50 -71.54 -26.74 -23.66
C ALA A 50 -70.24 -27.47 -23.30
N GLU A 51 -70.07 -28.72 -23.74
CA GLU A 51 -68.81 -29.47 -23.58
C GLU A 51 -67.65 -28.77 -24.30
N MET A 52 -67.85 -28.31 -25.54
CA MET A 52 -66.80 -27.55 -26.26
C MET A 52 -66.44 -26.23 -25.58
N LEU A 53 -67.42 -25.54 -24.97
CA LEU A 53 -67.16 -24.30 -24.24
C LEU A 53 -66.41 -24.58 -22.95
N ALA A 54 -66.78 -25.63 -22.20
CA ALA A 54 -66.07 -26.07 -21.01
C ALA A 54 -64.61 -26.47 -21.34
N GLU A 55 -64.37 -27.23 -22.41
CA GLU A 55 -63.02 -27.61 -22.86
C GLU A 55 -62.19 -26.39 -23.30
N LYS A 56 -62.83 -25.40 -23.95
CA LYS A 56 -62.18 -24.14 -24.31
C LYS A 56 -61.83 -23.29 -23.09
N GLU A 57 -62.70 -23.25 -22.10
CA GLU A 57 -62.49 -22.50 -20.86
C GLU A 57 -61.38 -23.13 -20.03
N GLU A 58 -61.34 -24.45 -19.92
CA GLU A 58 -60.27 -25.21 -19.25
C GLU A 58 -58.91 -24.98 -19.94
N ARG A 59 -58.84 -25.03 -21.28
CA ARG A 59 -57.61 -24.70 -22.01
C ARG A 59 -57.18 -23.24 -21.84
N ALA A 60 -58.12 -22.31 -21.84
CA ALA A 60 -57.82 -20.90 -21.62
C ALA A 60 -57.31 -20.64 -20.19
N GLN A 61 -57.82 -21.36 -19.20
CA GLN A 61 -57.37 -21.28 -17.82
C GLN A 61 -55.96 -21.87 -17.67
N ALA A 62 -55.70 -23.04 -18.25
CA ALA A 62 -54.36 -23.65 -18.26
C ALA A 62 -53.32 -22.76 -18.97
N GLN A 63 -53.68 -22.08 -20.06
CA GLN A 63 -52.79 -21.13 -20.73
C GLN A 63 -52.48 -19.90 -19.86
N ARG A 64 -53.48 -19.35 -19.17
CA ARG A 64 -53.28 -18.21 -18.25
C ARG A 64 -52.38 -18.59 -17.07
N GLU A 65 -52.58 -19.77 -16.49
CA GLU A 65 -51.72 -20.26 -15.41
C GLU A 65 -50.29 -20.50 -15.88
N ALA A 66 -50.09 -21.06 -17.08
CA ALA A 66 -48.76 -21.23 -17.67
C ALA A 66 -48.06 -19.89 -17.95
N GLU A 67 -48.79 -18.89 -18.43
CA GLU A 67 -48.25 -17.55 -18.71
C GLU A 67 -47.90 -16.81 -17.41
N GLU A 68 -48.71 -16.93 -16.37
CA GLU A 68 -48.42 -16.35 -15.06
C GLU A 68 -47.19 -17.02 -14.41
N LEU A 69 -47.07 -18.35 -14.53
CA LEU A 69 -45.90 -19.09 -14.03
C LEU A 69 -44.62 -18.66 -14.77
N ALA A 70 -44.68 -18.54 -16.09
CA ALA A 70 -43.57 -18.08 -16.91
C ALA A 70 -43.17 -16.63 -16.57
N LYS A 71 -44.14 -15.76 -16.26
CA LYS A 71 -43.88 -14.38 -15.83
C LYS A 71 -43.19 -14.34 -14.47
N ARG A 72 -43.66 -15.12 -13.49
CA ARG A 72 -43.04 -15.23 -12.17
C ARG A 72 -41.60 -15.76 -12.25
N GLN A 73 -41.34 -16.76 -13.10
CA GLN A 73 -39.99 -17.28 -13.32
C GLN A 73 -39.04 -16.22 -13.90
N LYS A 74 -39.49 -15.42 -14.89
CA LYS A 74 -38.70 -14.32 -15.45
C LYS A 74 -38.42 -13.23 -14.43
N GLU A 75 -39.39 -12.88 -13.59
CA GLU A 75 -39.21 -11.90 -12.52
C GLU A 75 -38.21 -12.38 -11.47
N ASP A 76 -38.26 -13.66 -11.09
CA ASP A 76 -37.29 -14.27 -10.16
C ASP A 76 -35.87 -14.34 -10.72
N GLU A 77 -35.71 -14.67 -12.02
CA GLU A 77 -34.40 -14.64 -12.68
C GLU A 77 -33.84 -13.21 -12.76
N ALA A 78 -34.67 -12.23 -13.12
CA ALA A 78 -34.26 -10.83 -13.16
C ALA A 78 -33.86 -10.32 -11.77
N ALA A 79 -34.59 -10.70 -10.72
CA ALA A 79 -34.26 -10.34 -9.34
C ALA A 79 -32.94 -10.97 -8.88
N LYS A 80 -32.68 -12.24 -9.21
CA LYS A 80 -31.40 -12.91 -8.94
C LYS A 80 -30.24 -12.26 -9.69
N SER A 81 -30.45 -11.91 -10.96
CA SER A 81 -29.44 -11.22 -11.79
C SER A 81 -29.07 -9.85 -11.21
N ARG A 82 -30.06 -9.06 -10.76
CA ARG A 82 -29.81 -7.75 -10.13
C ARG A 82 -29.01 -7.88 -8.84
N LYS A 83 -29.36 -8.84 -7.98
CA LYS A 83 -28.60 -9.11 -6.75
C LYS A 83 -27.16 -9.55 -7.01
N ALA A 84 -26.93 -10.35 -8.06
CA ALA A 84 -25.59 -10.76 -8.45
C ALA A 84 -24.75 -9.57 -8.94
N GLN A 85 -25.34 -8.71 -9.77
CA GLN A 85 -24.66 -7.52 -10.30
C GLN A 85 -24.36 -6.48 -9.20
N GLU A 86 -25.28 -6.28 -8.25
CA GLU A 86 -25.07 -5.37 -7.12
C GLU A 86 -23.94 -5.86 -6.19
N LYS A 87 -23.85 -7.19 -5.98
CA LYS A 87 -22.74 -7.79 -5.23
C LYS A 87 -21.40 -7.61 -5.95
N GLU A 88 -21.38 -7.79 -7.28
CA GLU A 88 -20.17 -7.61 -8.08
C GLU A 88 -19.66 -6.16 -8.03
N VAL A 89 -20.56 -5.18 -8.13
CA VAL A 89 -20.21 -3.76 -8.00
C VAL A 89 -19.69 -3.43 -6.60
N ALA A 90 -20.32 -3.95 -5.54
CA ALA A 90 -19.87 -3.74 -4.17
C ALA A 90 -18.48 -4.36 -3.92
N ASP A 91 -18.23 -5.56 -4.43
CA ASP A 91 -16.92 -6.22 -4.33
C ASP A 91 -15.85 -5.47 -5.14
N ALA A 92 -16.20 -4.95 -6.32
CA ALA A 92 -15.30 -4.11 -7.12
C ALA A 92 -14.95 -2.80 -6.40
N GLN A 93 -15.93 -2.12 -5.80
CA GLN A 93 -15.70 -0.90 -5.01
C GLN A 93 -14.76 -1.16 -3.83
N LYS A 94 -14.98 -2.23 -3.06
CA LYS A 94 -14.08 -2.60 -1.95
C LYS A 94 -12.65 -2.83 -2.42
N ARG A 95 -12.44 -3.55 -3.52
CA ARG A 95 -11.09 -3.76 -4.08
C ARG A 95 -10.43 -2.45 -4.46
N THR A 96 -11.16 -1.52 -5.09
CA THR A 96 -10.59 -0.20 -5.43
C THR A 96 -10.26 0.65 -4.21
N GLU A 97 -11.04 0.54 -3.12
CA GLU A 97 -10.71 1.22 -1.86
C GLU A 97 -9.48 0.61 -1.19
N GLU A 98 -9.41 -0.71 -1.09
CA GLU A 98 -8.24 -1.43 -0.56
C GLU A 98 -6.96 -1.10 -1.34
N GLU A 99 -7.04 -1.02 -2.67
CA GLU A 99 -5.90 -0.64 -3.52
C GLU A 99 -5.46 0.81 -3.23
N LYS A 100 -6.42 1.74 -3.11
CA LYS A 100 -6.12 3.14 -2.73
C LYS A 100 -5.50 3.24 -1.34
N GLU A 101 -5.98 2.47 -0.37
CA GLU A 101 -5.40 2.44 0.97
C GLU A 101 -3.98 1.88 0.98
N ARG A 102 -3.73 0.78 0.25
CA ARG A 102 -2.39 0.21 0.07
C ARG A 102 -1.45 1.23 -0.58
N ALA A 103 -1.88 1.89 -1.66
CA ALA A 103 -1.07 2.91 -2.32
C ALA A 103 -0.75 4.11 -1.41
N LYS A 104 -1.69 4.53 -0.55
CA LYS A 104 -1.45 5.57 0.46
C LYS A 104 -0.48 5.10 1.53
N ALA A 105 -0.64 3.87 2.03
CA ALA A 105 0.23 3.28 3.03
C ALA A 105 1.67 3.14 2.51
N GLU A 106 1.84 2.70 1.26
CA GLU A 106 3.13 2.59 0.60
C GLU A 106 3.80 3.96 0.43
N LYS A 107 3.08 4.99 -0.03
CA LYS A 107 3.60 6.36 -0.12
C LYS A 107 4.03 6.91 1.25
N MET A 108 3.27 6.61 2.30
CA MET A 108 3.62 7.02 3.67
C MET A 108 4.85 6.28 4.19
N ALA A 109 4.98 4.98 3.89
CA ALA A 109 6.16 4.18 4.23
C ALA A 109 7.41 4.68 3.49
N GLU A 110 7.29 4.97 2.18
CA GLU A 110 8.38 5.52 1.38
C GLU A 110 8.84 6.88 1.90
N LYS A 111 7.89 7.77 2.26
CA LYS A 111 8.20 9.06 2.87
C LYS A 111 8.95 8.90 4.18
N ARG A 112 8.51 7.99 5.06
CA ARG A 112 9.21 7.69 6.32
C ARG A 112 10.63 7.20 6.08
N ARG A 113 10.84 6.30 5.11
CA ARG A 113 12.17 5.80 4.73
C ARG A 113 13.08 6.93 4.25
N LYS A 114 12.58 7.84 3.40
CA LYS A 114 13.33 9.02 2.92
C LYS A 114 13.68 9.98 4.06
N ASP A 115 12.76 10.21 4.99
CA ASP A 115 13.01 11.06 6.16
C ASP A 115 14.06 10.42 7.10
N GLU A 116 14.06 9.09 7.24
CA GLU A 116 15.05 8.35 8.01
C GLU A 116 16.43 8.40 7.36
N GLU A 117 16.52 8.14 6.05
CA GLU A 117 17.76 8.26 5.27
C GLU A 117 18.35 9.68 5.35
N ARG A 118 17.51 10.71 5.32
CA ARG A 118 17.94 12.10 5.50
C ARG A 118 18.54 12.34 6.89
N LYS A 119 17.94 11.78 7.94
CA LYS A 119 18.47 11.87 9.31
C LYS A 119 19.79 11.11 9.46
N ASP A 120 19.92 9.94 8.84
CA ASP A 120 21.18 9.19 8.82
C ASP A 120 22.29 9.95 8.11
N ARG A 121 21.99 10.58 6.97
CA ARG A 121 22.94 11.45 6.28
C ARG A 121 23.41 12.59 7.17
N GLN A 122 22.49 13.26 7.87
CA GLN A 122 22.84 14.33 8.81
C GLN A 122 23.69 13.82 9.98
N ARG A 123 23.41 12.63 10.52
CA ARG A 123 24.23 11.99 11.55
C ARG A 123 25.65 11.73 11.04
N MET A 124 25.79 11.13 9.86
CA MET A 124 27.11 10.87 9.26
C MET A 124 27.88 12.17 8.97
N GLU A 125 27.22 13.20 8.46
CA GLU A 125 27.84 14.52 8.24
C GLU A 125 28.35 15.13 9.55
N TYR A 126 27.56 15.01 10.62
CA TYR A 126 27.94 15.47 11.95
C TYR A 126 29.14 14.68 12.51
N GLU A 127 29.11 13.35 12.44
CA GLU A 127 30.24 12.52 12.87
C GLU A 127 31.51 12.82 12.09
N ASN A 128 31.40 12.97 10.77
CA ASN A 128 32.53 13.36 9.90
C ASN A 128 33.07 14.75 10.26
N PHE A 129 32.20 15.70 10.62
CA PHE A 129 32.63 17.01 11.10
C PHE A 129 33.46 16.91 12.37
N TYR A 130 33.02 16.14 13.37
CA TYR A 130 33.78 15.94 14.61
C TYR A 130 35.09 15.22 14.37
N LYS A 131 35.10 14.22 13.50
CA LYS A 131 36.32 13.51 13.12
C LYS A 131 37.34 14.47 12.52
N ARG A 132 36.93 15.29 11.54
CA ARG A 132 37.81 16.31 10.92
C ARG A 132 38.32 17.33 11.93
N LYS A 133 37.46 17.77 12.86
CA LYS A 133 37.85 18.70 13.92
C LYS A 133 38.92 18.09 14.82
N LYS A 134 38.72 16.84 15.27
CA LYS A 134 39.68 16.13 16.10
C LYS A 134 41.01 15.89 15.38
N GLU A 135 40.98 15.45 14.12
CA GLU A 135 42.18 15.30 13.29
C GLU A 135 42.94 16.62 13.13
N LYS A 136 42.22 17.76 13.03
CA LYS A 136 42.85 19.08 12.96
C LYS A 136 43.49 19.47 14.29
N GLU A 137 42.80 19.26 15.41
CA GLU A 137 43.35 19.52 16.76
C GLU A 137 44.59 18.65 17.03
N GLU A 138 44.58 17.38 16.62
CA GLU A 138 45.75 16.49 16.72
C GLU A 138 46.92 16.97 15.87
N LYS A 139 46.67 17.41 14.62
CA LYS A 139 47.70 18.00 13.76
C LYS A 139 48.29 19.29 14.32
N GLU A 140 47.44 20.20 14.82
CA GLU A 140 47.88 21.45 15.45
C GLU A 140 48.72 21.17 16.71
N LYS A 141 48.39 20.10 17.47
CA LYS A 141 49.20 19.67 18.62
C LYS A 141 50.54 19.09 18.19
N GLU A 142 50.57 18.25 17.15
CA GLU A 142 51.81 17.67 16.60
C GLU A 142 52.73 18.76 16.03
N GLU A 143 52.17 19.77 15.36
CA GLU A 143 52.92 20.92 14.83
C GLU A 143 53.53 21.76 15.96
N LYS A 144 52.77 22.05 17.02
CA LYS A 144 53.28 22.74 18.22
C LYS A 144 54.40 21.96 18.91
N GLU A 145 54.26 20.63 19.03
CA GLU A 145 55.30 19.78 19.62
C GLU A 145 56.57 19.77 18.76
N LYS A 146 56.44 19.79 17.43
CA LYS A 146 57.59 19.91 16.51
C LYS A 146 58.28 21.27 16.63
N GLU A 147 57.51 22.36 16.70
CA GLU A 147 58.04 23.71 16.89
C GLU A 147 58.79 23.86 18.21
N GLU A 148 58.24 23.30 19.31
CA GLU A 148 58.88 23.28 20.62
C GLU A 148 60.20 22.50 20.60
N LYS A 149 60.20 21.30 20.00
CA LYS A 149 61.43 20.49 19.80
C LYS A 149 62.49 21.21 18.97
N GLU A 150 62.09 21.88 17.88
CA GLU A 150 63.02 22.65 17.06
C GLU A 150 63.59 23.84 17.83
N LYS A 151 62.78 24.50 18.67
CA LYS A 151 63.23 25.58 19.53
C LYS A 151 64.23 25.10 20.59
N GLU A 152 63.94 23.99 21.27
CA GLU A 152 64.87 23.37 22.23
C GLU A 152 66.19 22.96 21.57
N GLU A 153 66.15 22.42 20.35
CA GLU A 153 67.37 22.07 19.60
C GLU A 153 68.19 23.32 19.24
N ARG A 154 67.54 24.42 18.83
CA ARG A 154 68.21 25.70 18.56
C ARG A 154 68.83 26.31 19.81
N GLU A 155 68.15 26.23 20.95
CA GLU A 155 68.70 26.69 22.24
C GLU A 155 69.91 25.86 22.65
N ARG A 156 69.84 24.52 22.54
CA ARG A 156 70.98 23.64 22.81
C ARG A 156 72.19 23.96 21.93
N LYS A 157 71.99 24.18 20.63
CA LYS A 157 73.08 24.58 19.72
C LYS A 157 73.73 25.89 20.13
N ARG A 158 72.94 26.88 20.58
CA ARG A 158 73.47 28.16 21.09
C ARG A 158 74.29 27.96 22.37
N GLU A 159 73.83 27.12 23.28
CA GLU A 159 74.58 26.79 24.50
C GLU A 159 75.89 26.05 24.18
N GLU A 160 75.89 25.13 23.22
CA GLU A 160 77.09 24.45 22.74
C GLU A 160 78.09 25.43 22.10
N GLU A 161 77.62 26.34 21.23
CA GLU A 161 78.44 27.40 20.63
C GLU A 161 79.02 28.36 21.68
N GLU A 162 78.23 28.74 22.70
CA GLU A 162 78.70 29.58 23.81
C GLU A 162 79.77 28.85 24.64
N GLN A 163 79.54 27.58 24.97
CA GLN A 163 80.53 26.75 25.67
C GLN A 163 81.82 26.61 24.87
N GLU A 164 81.74 26.34 23.56
CA GLU A 164 82.92 26.28 22.68
C GLU A 164 83.68 27.60 22.65
N ALA A 165 82.98 28.74 22.53
CA ALA A 165 83.60 30.05 22.59
C ALA A 165 84.28 30.32 23.95
N THR A 166 83.66 29.93 25.07
CA THR A 166 84.30 30.07 26.39
C THR A 166 85.54 29.19 26.53
N ASN A 167 85.52 27.97 25.99
CA ASN A 167 86.68 27.07 26.00
C ASN A 167 87.84 27.65 25.17
N LEU A 168 87.57 28.19 23.98
CA LEU A 168 88.60 28.83 23.15
C LEU A 168 89.25 30.04 23.83
N MET A 169 88.46 30.86 24.53
CA MET A 169 88.98 32.00 25.31
C MET A 169 89.86 31.52 26.47
N ALA A 170 89.45 30.46 27.17
CA ALA A 170 90.25 29.85 28.23
C ALA A 170 91.57 29.28 27.70
N GLU A 171 91.55 28.55 26.59
CA GLU A 171 92.75 28.02 25.94
C GLU A 171 93.71 29.14 25.51
N GLY A 172 93.18 30.23 24.94
CA GLY A 172 93.99 31.41 24.61
C GLY A 172 94.66 32.03 25.83
N THR A 173 93.95 32.16 26.96
CA THR A 173 94.56 32.67 28.20
C THR A 173 95.63 31.73 28.78
N ILE A 174 95.49 30.42 28.58
CA ILE A 174 96.50 29.45 29.01
C ILE A 174 97.77 29.62 28.17
N GLN A 175 97.65 29.77 26.84
CA GLN A 175 98.80 30.00 25.96
C GLN A 175 99.56 31.29 26.30
N GLU A 176 98.86 32.40 26.56
CA GLU A 176 99.50 33.66 26.98
C GLU A 176 100.29 33.50 28.29
N LEU A 177 99.74 32.74 29.26
CA LEU A 177 100.44 32.45 30.51
C LEU A 177 101.66 31.56 30.28
N GLU A 178 101.57 30.55 29.43
CA GLU A 178 102.71 29.69 29.07
C GLU A 178 103.83 30.48 28.37
N GLU A 179 103.50 31.39 27.45
CA GLU A 179 104.47 32.28 26.80
C GLU A 179 105.18 33.20 27.82
N CYS A 180 104.45 33.75 28.79
CA CYS A 180 105.06 34.52 29.88
C CYS A 180 106.02 33.69 30.74
N ILE A 181 105.72 32.41 30.99
CA ILE A 181 106.57 31.52 31.80
C ILE A 181 107.84 31.14 31.02
N VAL A 182 107.73 30.80 29.74
CA VAL A 182 108.86 30.34 28.90
C VAL A 182 109.74 31.52 28.44
N GLY A 183 109.18 32.72 28.25
CA GLY A 183 109.87 33.93 27.81
C GLY A 183 110.86 34.56 28.81
N GLY A 184 110.91 34.06 30.05
CA GLY A 184 112.09 34.24 30.93
C GLY A 184 112.36 35.65 31.47
N SER A 185 111.36 36.54 31.59
CA SER A 185 111.52 37.85 32.24
C SER A 185 110.51 38.05 33.39
N ILE A 186 110.62 37.20 34.42
CA ILE A 186 109.83 37.28 35.67
C ILE A 186 109.96 38.65 36.37
N SER A 187 110.94 39.49 36.01
CA SER A 187 111.20 40.77 36.70
C SER A 187 110.36 41.98 36.27
N GLU A 188 109.54 41.93 35.20
CA GLU A 188 108.80 43.13 34.73
C GLU A 188 107.26 43.07 34.84
N CYS A 189 106.66 41.92 35.19
CA CYS A 189 105.20 41.76 35.25
C CYS A 189 104.52 42.26 36.55
N SER A 190 105.20 43.06 37.39
CA SER A 190 104.68 43.43 38.72
C SER A 190 103.89 44.76 38.79
N HIS A 191 103.65 45.46 37.68
CA HIS A 191 103.19 46.87 37.75
C HIS A 191 101.83 47.24 37.13
N LYS A 192 101.01 46.32 36.62
CA LYS A 192 99.76 46.72 35.90
C LYS A 192 98.44 46.04 36.30
N ALA A 193 98.37 45.36 37.45
CA ALA A 193 97.11 44.74 37.90
C ALA A 193 96.58 45.38 39.20
N THR A 194 96.19 46.65 39.15
CA THR A 194 95.25 47.21 40.13
C THR A 194 93.85 47.18 39.53
N PRO A 195 92.93 46.33 40.02
CA PRO A 195 91.56 46.33 39.52
C PRO A 195 90.88 47.66 39.91
N ARG A 196 90.52 48.44 38.89
CA ARG A 196 89.81 49.70 39.03
C ARG A 196 88.37 49.39 39.44
N LEU A 197 88.09 49.49 40.74
CA LEU A 197 86.73 49.38 41.30
C LEU A 197 85.82 50.42 40.64
N VAL A 198 84.86 49.97 39.83
CA VAL A 198 83.79 50.81 39.28
C VAL A 198 82.66 50.86 40.31
N PRO A 199 82.20 52.04 40.74
CA PRO A 199 81.12 52.15 41.73
C PRO A 199 79.77 51.76 41.10
N LEU A 200 79.04 50.87 41.78
CA LEU A 200 77.63 50.56 41.54
C LEU A 200 76.79 51.79 41.90
N GLY A 201 76.33 52.52 40.88
CA GLY A 201 75.35 53.60 41.03
C GLY A 201 73.94 53.04 41.21
N MET A 202 73.21 53.59 42.19
CA MET A 202 71.79 53.35 42.48
C MET A 202 70.86 53.97 41.44
#